data_AF-A0A381PL26-F1
#
_entry.id   AF-A0A381PL26-F1
#
_cell.length_a   1.000
_cell.length_b   1.000
_cell.length_c   1.000
_cell.angle_alpha   90.00
_cell.angle_beta   90.00
_cell.angle_gamma   90.00
#
_symmetry.space_group_name_H-M   'P 1'
#
loop_
_entity.id
_entity.type
_entity.pdbx_description
1 polymer ?
#
loop_
_entity_poly.entity_id
_entity_poly.type
_entity_poly.pdbx_seq_one_letter_code
_entity_poly.pdbx_strand_id
1 'polypeptide(L)'
;MSELIQQKIRQYLVHSFLYYQLDESIISDRHYDEICAEVLQLMETYTGSSLLPYQELVKKSLSEDASGFSLKKYPVEIISSALHLLYQHNAVKSMTFDTFLTRFGYSLS
;
A
#
# COMPACT_ATOMS: atom_id res chain seq x y z
N MET A 1 14.57 -13.16 -4.62
CA MET A 1 14.79 -11.71 -4.78
C MET A 1 13.58 -11.01 -5.37
N SER A 2 13.05 -11.46 -6.53
CA SER A 2 11.84 -10.90 -7.15
C SER A 2 10.61 -10.91 -6.22
N GLU A 3 10.37 -11.98 -5.45
CA GLU A 3 9.20 -12.05 -4.56
C GLU A 3 9.23 -11.02 -3.43
N LEU A 4 10.41 -10.79 -2.82
CA LEU A 4 10.59 -9.85 -1.71
C LEU A 4 10.31 -8.41 -2.15
N ILE A 5 10.90 -7.97 -3.25
CA ILE A 5 10.67 -6.61 -3.78
C ILE A 5 9.20 -6.41 -4.17
N GLN A 6 8.58 -7.42 -4.78
CA GLN A 6 7.15 -7.38 -5.10
C GLN A 6 6.28 -7.24 -3.85
N GLN A 7 6.61 -7.98 -2.78
CA GLN A 7 5.93 -7.88 -1.50
C GLN A 7 6.08 -6.48 -0.92
N LYS A 8 7.30 -5.93 -0.90
CA LYS A 8 7.58 -4.60 -0.34
C LYS A 8 6.91 -3.47 -1.12
N ILE A 9 6.88 -3.55 -2.45
CA ILE A 9 6.10 -2.62 -3.29
C ILE A 9 4.62 -2.65 -2.91
N ARG A 10 4.03 -3.83 -2.74
CA ARG A 10 2.62 -3.95 -2.33
C ARG A 10 2.39 -3.38 -0.93
N GLN A 11 3.28 -3.66 0.03
CA GLN A 11 3.20 -3.11 1.38
C GLN A 11 3.26 -1.57 1.36
N TYR A 12 4.22 -1.00 0.63
CA TYR A 12 4.31 0.45 0.43
C TYR A 12 2.98 1.02 -0.07
N LEU A 13 2.44 0.49 -1.17
CA LEU A 13 1.22 1.01 -1.78
C LEU A 13 -0.01 0.84 -0.88
N VAL A 14 -0.13 -0.28 -0.17
CA VAL A 14 -1.23 -0.54 0.78
C VAL A 14 -1.20 0.48 1.92
N HIS A 15 -0.04 0.66 2.57
CA HIS A 15 0.06 1.59 3.69
C HIS A 15 -0.02 3.06 3.26
N SER A 16 0.47 3.39 2.07
CA SER A 16 0.29 4.71 1.46
C SER A 16 -1.19 5.02 1.23
N PHE A 17 -1.96 4.06 0.72
CA PHE A 17 -3.40 4.21 0.51
C PHE A 17 -4.14 4.41 1.83
N LEU A 18 -3.88 3.56 2.84
CA LEU A 18 -4.48 3.72 4.17
C LEU A 18 -4.24 5.12 4.72
N TYR A 19 -2.99 5.58 4.71
CA TYR A 19 -2.61 6.85 5.30
C TYR A 19 -3.16 8.05 4.50
N TYR A 20 -2.86 8.14 3.19
CA TYR A 20 -3.17 9.34 2.42
C TYR A 20 -4.59 9.41 1.86
N GLN A 21 -5.27 8.27 1.66
CA GLN A 21 -6.63 8.25 1.10
C GLN A 21 -7.71 8.01 2.14
N LEU A 22 -7.43 7.20 3.16
CA LEU A 22 -8.41 6.87 4.19
C LEU A 22 -8.20 7.62 5.50
N ASP A 23 -7.08 8.33 5.68
CA ASP A 23 -6.67 8.93 6.96
C ASP A 23 -6.56 7.89 8.09
N GLU A 24 -6.14 6.68 7.72
CA GLU A 24 -6.05 5.50 8.59
C GLU A 24 -4.61 4.99 8.66
N SER A 25 -4.20 4.50 9.82
CA SER A 25 -2.88 3.90 9.97
C SER A 25 -2.89 2.71 10.92
N ILE A 26 -2.32 1.60 10.45
CA ILE A 26 -2.24 0.32 11.17
C ILE A 26 -0.79 -0.05 11.52
N ILE A 27 0.18 0.77 11.10
CA ILE A 27 1.61 0.67 11.44
C ILE A 27 2.11 2.05 11.87
N SER A 28 3.17 2.10 12.66
CA SER A 28 3.80 3.38 13.02
C SER A 28 4.51 4.02 11.83
N ASP A 29 4.62 5.34 11.80
CA ASP A 29 5.36 6.10 10.78
C ASP A 29 6.78 5.55 10.56
N ARG A 30 7.51 5.24 11.64
CA ARG A 30 8.84 4.63 11.55
C ARG A 30 8.86 3.34 10.72
N HIS A 31 7.86 2.46 10.90
CA HIS A 31 7.76 1.22 10.12
C HIS A 31 7.42 1.50 8.66
N TYR A 32 6.64 2.55 8.39
CA TYR A 32 6.34 2.97 7.03
C TYR A 32 7.58 3.53 6.33
N ASP A 33 8.37 4.36 7.01
CA ASP A 33 9.65 4.89 6.52
C ASP A 33 10.65 3.76 6.23
N GLU A 34 10.72 2.75 7.09
CA GLU A 34 11.54 1.54 6.88
C GLU A 34 11.11 0.80 5.61
N ILE A 35 9.81 0.63 5.37
CA ILE A 35 9.29 0.02 4.14
C ILE A 35 9.68 0.86 2.91
N CYS A 36 9.57 2.18 3.00
CA CYS A 36 9.94 3.09 1.92
C CYS A 36 11.43 2.96 1.55
N ALA A 37 12.31 3.01 2.55
CA ALA A 37 13.75 2.84 2.37
C ALA A 37 14.11 1.47 1.77
N GLU A 38 13.48 0.39 2.26
CA GLU A 38 13.70 -0.95 1.72
C GLU A 38 13.24 -1.07 0.26
N VAL A 39 12.11 -0.48 -0.11
CA VAL A 39 11.64 -0.49 -1.52
C VAL A 39 12.64 0.24 -2.43
N LEU A 40 13.13 1.41 -2.03
CA LEU A 40 14.13 2.15 -2.78
C LEU A 40 15.40 1.32 -2.98
N GLN A 41 15.97 0.79 -1.90
CA GLN A 41 17.17 -0.03 -1.94
C GLN A 41 16.99 -1.29 -2.81
N LEU A 42 15.84 -1.97 -2.68
CA LEU A 42 15.55 -3.16 -3.48
C LEU A 42 15.38 -2.79 -4.96
N MET A 43 14.74 -1.68 -5.30
CA MET A 43 14.55 -1.24 -6.68
C MET A 43 15.87 -0.83 -7.35
N GLU A 44 16.80 -0.23 -6.63
CA GLU A 44 18.14 0.11 -7.13
C GLU A 44 19.01 -1.12 -7.38
N THR A 45 18.94 -2.10 -6.49
CA THR A 45 19.77 -3.31 -6.55
C THR A 45 19.14 -4.44 -7.37
N TYR A 46 17.90 -4.26 -7.84
CA TYR A 46 17.20 -5.24 -8.66
C TYR A 46 17.80 -5.33 -10.07
N THR A 47 18.49 -6.43 -10.35
CA THR A 47 19.11 -6.73 -11.66
C THR A 47 18.29 -7.73 -12.50
N GLY A 48 17.09 -8.09 -12.04
CA GLY A 48 16.27 -9.07 -12.73
C GLY A 48 15.66 -8.52 -14.02
N SER A 49 15.36 -9.41 -14.96
CA SER A 49 14.69 -9.06 -16.22
C SER A 49 13.17 -9.04 -16.11
N SER A 50 12.60 -9.46 -14.97
CA SER A 50 11.15 -9.50 -14.80
C SER A 50 10.58 -8.13 -14.46
N LEU A 51 9.45 -7.79 -15.08
CA LEU A 51 8.74 -6.56 -14.80
C LEU A 51 8.21 -6.60 -13.37
N LEU A 52 8.55 -5.58 -12.58
CA LEU A 52 8.02 -5.44 -11.22
C LEU A 52 6.58 -4.88 -11.29
N PRO A 53 5.63 -5.41 -10.50
CA PRO A 53 4.28 -4.88 -10.43
C PRO A 53 4.34 -3.44 -9.97
N TYR A 54 3.54 -2.58 -10.62
CA TYR A 54 3.39 -1.17 -10.25
C TYR A 54 4.69 -0.35 -10.26
N GLN A 55 5.76 -0.84 -10.89
CA GLN A 55 7.08 -0.20 -10.88
C GLN A 55 7.03 1.29 -11.24
N GLU A 56 6.32 1.61 -12.32
CA GLU A 56 6.20 2.99 -12.81
C GLU A 56 5.35 3.89 -11.90
N LEU A 57 4.43 3.30 -11.13
CA LEU A 57 3.68 4.02 -10.11
C LEU A 57 4.62 4.39 -8.96
N VAL A 58 5.37 3.41 -8.45
CA VAL A 58 6.32 3.60 -7.32
C VAL A 58 7.41 4.60 -7.69
N LYS A 59 8.01 4.52 -8.88
CA LYS A 59 9.04 5.49 -9.33
C LYS A 59 8.57 6.94 -9.36
N LYS A 60 7.26 7.17 -9.53
CA LYS A 60 6.67 8.52 -9.58
C LYS A 60 6.29 9.06 -8.20
N SER A 61 6.17 8.18 -7.22
CA SER A 61 5.62 8.51 -5.92
C SER A 61 6.57 8.33 -4.75
N LEU A 62 7.61 7.53 -4.94
CA LEU A 62 8.59 7.19 -3.93
C LEU A 62 9.98 7.67 -4.36
N SER A 63 10.59 8.50 -3.52
CA SER A 63 11.97 8.97 -3.62
C SER A 63 12.50 9.25 -2.20
N GLU A 64 13.77 9.65 -2.07
CA GLU A 64 14.34 10.04 -0.77
C GLU A 64 13.52 11.14 -0.07
N ASP A 65 12.92 12.05 -0.83
CA ASP A 65 12.12 13.18 -0.33
C ASP A 65 10.60 12.97 -0.43
N ALA A 66 10.13 11.84 -0.96
CA ALA A 66 8.70 11.62 -1.20
C ALA A 66 8.28 10.19 -0.82
N SER A 67 7.29 10.08 0.06
CA SER A 67 6.79 8.80 0.59
C SER A 67 5.37 8.46 0.10
N GLY A 68 4.95 8.95 -1.06
CA GLY A 68 3.65 8.58 -1.66
C GLY A 68 2.52 9.60 -1.55
N PHE A 69 2.75 10.78 -0.95
CA PHE A 69 1.77 11.88 -0.90
C PHE A 69 1.21 12.27 -2.29
N SER A 70 2.02 12.14 -3.34
CA SER A 70 1.61 12.46 -4.72
C SER A 70 0.65 11.42 -5.35
N LEU A 71 0.44 10.26 -4.70
CA LEU A 71 -0.43 9.21 -5.21
C LEU A 71 -1.90 9.57 -5.04
N LYS A 72 -2.56 9.82 -6.17
CA LYS A 72 -4.00 10.10 -6.23
C LYS A 72 -4.84 8.92 -6.68
N LYS A 73 -4.21 7.93 -7.33
CA LYS A 73 -4.89 6.77 -7.90
C LYS A 73 -4.12 5.52 -7.55
N TYR A 74 -4.83 4.53 -7.04
CA TYR A 74 -4.29 3.25 -6.61
C TYR A 74 -4.87 2.12 -7.45
N PRO A 75 -4.11 1.06 -7.73
CA PRO A 75 -4.64 -0.16 -8.34
C PRO A 75 -5.75 -0.77 -7.48
N VAL A 76 -6.76 -1.37 -8.12
CA VAL A 76 -7.94 -1.92 -7.43
C VAL A 76 -7.55 -3.03 -6.46
N GLU A 77 -6.52 -3.82 -6.81
CA GLU A 77 -5.96 -4.88 -5.97
C GLU A 77 -5.34 -4.32 -4.68
N ILE A 78 -4.71 -3.14 -4.74
CA ILE A 78 -4.16 -2.46 -3.58
C ILE A 78 -5.28 -1.93 -2.69
N ILE A 79 -6.27 -1.26 -3.28
CA ILE A 79 -7.45 -0.74 -2.57
C ILE A 79 -8.17 -1.87 -1.83
N SER A 80 -8.46 -2.97 -2.54
CA SER A 80 -9.13 -4.14 -1.96
C SER A 80 -8.30 -4.76 -0.83
N SER A 81 -7.00 -4.94 -1.02
CA SER A 81 -6.10 -5.49 0.01
C SER A 81 -6.05 -4.60 1.25
N ALA A 82 -5.95 -3.28 1.08
CA ALA A 82 -5.89 -2.32 2.17
C ALA A 82 -7.18 -2.30 2.99
N LEU A 83 -8.35 -2.28 2.32
CA LEU A 83 -9.65 -2.29 3.00
C LEU A 83 -9.89 -3.60 3.78
N HIS A 84 -9.52 -4.75 3.22
CA HIS A 84 -9.58 -6.02 3.94
C HIS A 84 -8.64 -6.03 5.16
N LEU A 85 -7.42 -5.54 4.99
CA LEU A 85 -6.43 -5.47 6.06
C LEU A 85 -6.91 -4.56 7.20
N LEU A 86 -7.44 -3.38 6.88
CA LEU A 86 -7.99 -2.45 7.86
C LEU A 86 -9.21 -3.04 8.59
N TYR A 87 -10.10 -3.72 7.86
CA TYR A 87 -11.24 -4.41 8.45
C TYR A 87 -10.82 -5.48 9.47
N GLN A 88 -9.81 -6.29 9.12
CA GLN A 88 -9.25 -7.30 10.02
C GLN A 88 -8.55 -6.67 11.24
N HIS A 89 -7.80 -5.59 11.02
CA HIS A 89 -7.09 -4.86 12.09
C HIS A 89 -8.06 -4.28 13.11
N ASN A 90 -9.15 -3.66 12.65
CA ASN A 90 -10.16 -3.06 13.52
C ASN A 90 -11.03 -4.10 14.24
N ALA A 91 -10.80 -5.39 14.02
CA ALA A 91 -11.46 -6.52 14.67
C ALA A 91 -12.97 -6.31 14.83
N VAL A 92 -13.63 -5.77 13.79
CA VAL A 92 -15.00 -5.29 13.90
C VAL A 92 -15.96 -6.49 13.92
N LYS A 93 -16.11 -7.11 15.10
CA LYS A 93 -16.93 -8.31 15.30
C LYS A 93 -18.44 -8.06 15.10
N SER A 94 -18.86 -6.80 15.06
CA SER A 94 -20.27 -6.40 15.00
C SER A 94 -20.75 -5.91 13.63
N MET A 95 -19.89 -5.86 12.61
CA MET A 95 -20.30 -5.41 11.28
C MET A 95 -19.77 -6.32 10.18
N THR A 96 -20.50 -6.40 9.07
CA THR A 96 -20.04 -7.13 7.88
C THR A 96 -19.01 -6.31 7.11
N PHE A 97 -18.22 -6.97 6.27
CA PHE A 97 -17.25 -6.28 5.41
C PHE A 97 -17.93 -5.28 4.46
N ASP A 98 -19.07 -5.63 3.87
CA ASP A 98 -19.82 -4.70 3.00
C ASP A 98 -20.25 -3.42 3.74
N THR A 99 -20.81 -3.57 4.96
CA THR A 99 -21.15 -2.43 5.80
C THR A 99 -19.92 -1.60 6.17
N PHE A 100 -18.75 -2.24 6.36
CA PHE A 100 -17.50 -1.54 6.61
C PHE A 100 -17.05 -0.71 5.40
N LEU A 101 -17.11 -1.27 4.20
CA LEU A 101 -16.72 -0.59 2.96
C LEU A 101 -17.51 0.70 2.72
N THR A 102 -18.81 0.69 3.01
CA THR A 102 -19.67 1.87 2.82
C THR A 102 -19.23 3.09 3.61
N ARG A 103 -18.52 2.91 4.74
CA ARG A 103 -17.97 4.03 5.53
C ARG A 103 -16.90 4.82 4.78
N PHE A 104 -16.21 4.15 3.87
CA PHE A 104 -15.16 4.73 3.03
C PHE A 104 -15.66 5.01 1.61
N GLY A 105 -16.96 4.88 1.34
CA GLY A 105 -17.55 5.10 0.01
C GLY A 105 -17.29 3.97 -1.00
N TYR A 106 -16.91 2.78 -0.54
CA TYR A 106 -16.71 1.60 -1.38
C TYR A 106 -17.88 0.61 -1.27
N SER A 107 -18.00 -0.29 -2.27
CA SER A 107 -19.00 -1.36 -2.29
C SER A 107 -18.47 -2.61 -3.02
N LEU A 108 -19.08 -3.76 -2.77
CA LEU A 108 -18.83 -5.00 -3.51
C LEU A 108 -19.66 -4.98 -4.81
N SER A 109 -19.05 -4.58 -5.94
CA SER A 109 -19.67 -4.60 -7.27
C SER A 109 -19.21 -5.79 -8.09
#